data_AF-A0A6M0AE81-F1
#
_entry.id   AF-A0A6M0AE81-F1
#
_cell.length_a   1.000
_cell.length_b   1.000
_cell.length_c   1.000
_cell.angle_alpha   90.00
_cell.angle_beta   90.00
_cell.angle_gamma   90.00
#
_symmetry.space_group_name_H-M   'P 1'
#
loop_
_entity.id
_entity.type
_entity.pdbx_description
1 polymer ?
#
loop_
_entity_poly.entity_id
_entity_poly.type
_entity_poly.pdbx_seq_one_letter_code
_entity_poly.pdbx_strand_id
1 'polypeptide(L)'
;MRFIYLHGFASSPESAKAVYLQQAFTRLKVSLTIPDLNQDDFNHLTISRQLSQVGALLPLDGTPVTLIGSSLGAFTAAHLAQKHP
;
A
#
# COMPACT_ATOMS: atom_id res chain seq x y z
N MET A 1 5.55 2.72 14.51
CA MET A 1 5.75 2.02 13.22
C MET A 1 4.40 1.84 12.55
N ARG A 2 4.31 2.07 11.23
CA ARG A 2 3.07 1.88 10.44
C ARG A 2 3.27 0.78 9.40
N PHE A 3 2.20 0.06 9.10
CA PHE A 3 2.21 -0.98 8.06
C PHE A 3 1.21 -0.62 6.98
N ILE A 4 1.62 -0.71 5.72
CA ILE A 4 0.78 -0.44 4.56
C ILE A 4 0.89 -1.61 3.58
N TYR A 5 -0.25 -2.20 3.19
CA TYR A 5 -0.30 -3.21 2.13
C TYR A 5 -0.74 -2.61 0.81
N LEU A 6 0.04 -2.82 -0.25
CA LEU A 6 -0.24 -2.34 -1.61
C LEU A 6 -0.63 -3.52 -2.50
N HIS A 7 -1.90 -3.54 -2.94
CA HIS A 7 -2.41 -4.58 -3.83
C HIS A 7 -1.81 -4.49 -5.25
N GLY A 8 -1.97 -5.57 -6.03
CA GLY A 8 -1.49 -5.63 -7.41
C GLY A 8 -2.41 -4.94 -8.42
N PHE A 9 -2.03 -5.01 -9.69
CA PHE A 9 -2.86 -4.55 -10.81
C PHE A 9 -4.20 -5.29 -10.86
N ALA A 10 -5.29 -4.58 -11.19
CA ALA A 10 -6.66 -5.11 -11.27
C ALA A 10 -7.13 -5.82 -9.97
N SER A 11 -6.53 -5.48 -8.84
CA SER A 11 -6.89 -5.98 -7.51
C SER A 11 -7.43 -4.82 -6.68
N SER A 12 -7.99 -5.08 -5.50
CA SER A 12 -8.49 -4.04 -4.60
C SER A 12 -8.21 -4.38 -3.12
N PRO A 13 -8.57 -3.50 -2.17
CA PRO A 13 -8.54 -3.80 -0.73
C PRO A 13 -9.38 -5.02 -0.31
N GLU A 14 -10.34 -5.43 -1.13
CA GLU A 14 -11.21 -6.60 -0.90
C GLU A 14 -10.61 -7.90 -1.45
N SER A 15 -9.44 -7.84 -2.09
CA SER A 15 -8.76 -9.03 -2.60
C SER A 15 -8.45 -10.05 -1.49
N ALA A 16 -8.42 -11.34 -1.84
CA ALA A 16 -8.16 -12.41 -0.87
C ALA A 16 -6.86 -12.21 -0.06
N LYS A 17 -5.81 -11.65 -0.68
CA LYS A 17 -4.54 -11.34 0.00
C LYS A 17 -4.69 -10.19 0.99
N ALA A 18 -5.39 -9.12 0.59
CA ALA A 18 -5.65 -7.97 1.45
C ALA A 18 -6.47 -8.40 2.69
N VAL A 19 -7.56 -9.13 2.47
CA VAL A 19 -8.42 -9.64 3.56
C VAL A 19 -7.64 -10.58 4.48
N TYR A 20 -6.85 -11.50 3.93
CA TYR A 20 -6.01 -12.40 4.72
C TYR A 20 -5.02 -11.63 5.61
N LEU A 21 -4.30 -10.65 5.05
CA LEU A 21 -3.37 -9.81 5.81
C LEU A 21 -4.10 -8.98 6.86
N GLN A 22 -5.21 -8.36 6.52
CA GLN A 22 -6.02 -7.58 7.47
C GLN A 22 -6.43 -8.43 8.67
N GLN A 23 -6.90 -9.65 8.45
CA GLN A 23 -7.27 -10.58 9.53
C GLN A 23 -6.05 -10.97 10.38
N ALA A 24 -4.91 -11.26 9.75
CA ALA A 24 -3.68 -11.61 10.47
C ALA A 24 -3.19 -10.46 11.36
N PHE A 25 -3.14 -9.24 10.82
CA PHE A 25 -2.73 -8.04 11.57
C PHE A 25 -3.70 -7.71 12.71
N THR A 26 -5.02 -7.87 12.46
CA THR A 26 -6.05 -7.69 13.49
C THR A 26 -5.86 -8.66 14.66
N ARG A 27 -5.57 -9.94 14.41
CA ARG A 27 -5.27 -10.93 15.47
C ARG A 27 -4.06 -10.55 16.31
N LEU A 28 -3.09 -9.88 15.71
CA LEU A 28 -1.89 -9.37 16.39
C LEU A 28 -2.11 -8.01 17.08
N LYS A 29 -3.31 -7.43 16.96
CA LYS A 29 -3.63 -6.07 17.42
C LYS A 29 -2.70 -5.01 16.83
N VAL A 30 -2.27 -5.22 15.58
CA VAL A 30 -1.45 -4.28 14.81
C VAL A 30 -2.32 -3.68 13.71
N SER A 31 -2.29 -2.36 13.56
CA SER A 31 -3.00 -1.68 12.48
C SER A 31 -2.31 -1.90 11.13
N LEU A 32 -3.09 -2.25 10.11
CA LEU A 32 -2.67 -2.36 8.71
C LEU A 32 -3.50 -1.40 7.87
N THR A 33 -2.85 -0.52 7.12
CA THR A 33 -3.52 0.35 6.14
C THR A 33 -3.52 -0.33 4.78
N ILE A 34 -4.66 -0.36 4.10
CA ILE A 34 -4.80 -0.95 2.77
C ILE A 34 -5.47 0.09 1.86
N PRO A 35 -4.70 0.99 1.22
CA PRO A 35 -5.27 1.97 0.30
C PRO A 35 -5.79 1.29 -0.96
N ASP A 36 -6.91 1.79 -1.50
CA ASP A 36 -7.35 1.44 -2.84
C ASP A 36 -6.52 2.20 -3.88
N LEU A 37 -5.64 1.49 -4.59
CA LEU A 37 -4.77 2.07 -5.61
C LEU A 37 -5.49 2.34 -6.93
N ASN A 38 -6.70 1.82 -7.13
CA ASN A 38 -7.47 2.08 -8.33
C ASN A 38 -8.24 3.40 -8.22
N GLN A 39 -8.72 3.72 -7.01
CA GLN A 39 -9.72 4.76 -6.73
C GLN A 39 -10.87 4.72 -7.78
N ASP A 40 -11.52 5.85 -8.06
CA ASP A 40 -12.63 5.91 -9.03
C ASP A 40 -12.19 5.94 -10.51
N ASP A 41 -10.91 5.66 -10.82
CA ASP A 41 -10.37 5.79 -12.19
C ASP A 41 -9.31 4.71 -12.51
N PHE A 42 -9.73 3.45 -12.54
CA PHE A 42 -8.84 2.33 -12.85
C PHE A 42 -8.29 2.38 -14.29
N ASN A 43 -9.10 2.81 -15.26
CA ASN A 43 -8.72 2.76 -16.68
C ASN A 43 -7.56 3.70 -17.03
N HIS A 44 -7.32 4.75 -16.23
CA HIS A 44 -6.19 5.66 -16.39
C HIS A 44 -5.17 5.50 -15.26
N LEU A 45 -5.06 4.30 -14.68
CA LEU A 45 -4.09 4.02 -13.64
C LEU A 45 -2.65 4.22 -14.14
N THR A 46 -1.88 5.05 -13.44
CA THR A 46 -0.44 5.26 -13.71
C THR A 46 0.39 5.00 -12.47
N ILE A 47 1.66 4.63 -12.67
CA ILE A 47 2.62 4.46 -11.58
C ILE A 47 2.82 5.77 -10.81
N SER A 48 2.95 6.89 -11.50
CA SER A 48 3.16 8.21 -10.87
C SER A 48 2.01 8.57 -9.93
N ARG A 49 0.77 8.26 -10.32
CA ARG A 49 -0.41 8.41 -9.44
C ARG A 49 -0.30 7.52 -8.21
N GLN A 50 0.03 6.23 -8.36
CA GLN A 50 0.21 5.34 -7.20
C GLN A 50 1.31 5.83 -6.25
N LEU A 51 2.44 6.30 -6.79
CA LEU A 51 3.53 6.86 -5.99
C LEU A 51 3.10 8.12 -5.24
N SER A 52 2.37 9.03 -5.89
CA SER A 52 1.86 10.24 -5.23
C SER A 52 0.85 9.90 -4.13
N GLN A 53 -0.09 9.00 -4.43
CA GLN A 53 -1.12 8.56 -3.50
C GLN A 53 -0.52 7.92 -2.25
N VAL A 54 0.36 6.93 -2.42
CA VAL A 54 0.95 6.21 -1.29
C VAL A 54 1.98 7.08 -0.57
N GLY A 55 2.72 7.93 -1.29
CA GLY A 55 3.62 8.92 -0.69
C GLY A 55 2.93 9.87 0.27
N ALA A 56 1.68 10.28 -0.02
CA ALA A 56 0.88 11.11 0.87
C ALA A 56 0.47 10.41 2.18
N LEU A 57 0.57 9.08 2.28
CA LEU A 57 0.31 8.31 3.50
C LEU A 57 1.53 8.22 4.41
N LEU A 58 2.72 8.56 3.90
CA LEU A 58 3.96 8.51 4.68
C LEU A 58 3.93 9.63 5.73
N PRO A 59 4.23 9.33 7.01
CA PRO A 59 4.19 10.31 8.07
C PRO A 59 5.36 11.30 7.97
N LEU A 60 5.08 12.57 8.30
CA LEU A 60 6.10 13.63 8.36
C LEU A 60 6.87 13.65 9.68
N ASP A 61 6.38 12.93 10.70
CA ASP A 61 6.95 12.89 12.06
C ASP A 61 8.13 11.90 12.21
N GLY A 62 8.60 11.30 11.11
CA GLY A 62 9.68 10.33 11.11
C GLY A 62 9.29 8.92 11.59
N THR A 63 8.01 8.65 11.85
CA THR A 63 7.56 7.30 12.20
C THR A 63 7.93 6.29 11.11
N PRO A 64 8.66 5.19 11.42
CA PRO A 64 9.02 4.19 10.43
C PRO A 64 7.79 3.52 9.78
N VAL A 65 7.85 3.31 8.47
CA VAL A 65 6.80 2.66 7.68
C VAL A 65 7.33 1.39 7.03
N THR A 66 6.56 0.32 7.12
CA THR A 66 6.79 -0.92 6.35
C THR A 66 5.75 -1.03 5.26
N LEU A 67 6.23 -1.07 4.01
CA LEU A 67 5.41 -1.31 2.82
C LEU A 67 5.44 -2.80 2.47
N ILE A 68 4.27 -3.41 2.32
CA ILE A 68 4.09 -4.79 1.90
C ILE A 68 3.39 -4.74 0.54
N GLY A 69 4.10 -5.01 -0.55
CA GLY A 69 3.53 -4.90 -1.88
C GLY A 69 3.34 -6.26 -2.57
N SER A 70 2.34 -6.35 -3.45
CA SER A 70 2.14 -7.52 -4.32
C SER A 70 2.16 -7.14 -5.79
N SER A 71 3.00 -7.79 -6.60
CA SER A 71 3.13 -7.53 -8.05
C SER A 71 3.34 -6.03 -8.32
N LEU A 72 2.41 -5.35 -9.00
CA LEU A 72 2.46 -3.89 -9.21
C LEU A 72 2.62 -3.10 -7.90
N GLY A 73 1.95 -3.52 -6.82
CA GLY A 73 2.10 -2.90 -5.51
C GLY A 73 3.52 -3.05 -4.92
N ALA A 74 4.23 -4.13 -5.23
CA ALA A 74 5.63 -4.31 -4.82
C ALA A 74 6.57 -3.38 -5.58
N PHE A 75 6.31 -3.17 -6.88
CA PHE A 75 7.03 -2.21 -7.69
C PHE A 75 6.87 -0.78 -7.15
N THR A 76 5.63 -0.38 -6.83
CA THR A 76 5.34 0.91 -6.20
C THR A 76 6.01 1.05 -4.83
N ALA A 77 5.99 0.01 -3.99
CA ALA A 77 6.67 0.00 -2.69
C ALA A 77 8.19 0.20 -2.82
N ALA A 78 8.84 -0.53 -3.73
CA ALA A 78 10.28 -0.44 -3.95
C ALA A 78 10.70 0.96 -4.43
N HIS A 79 9.93 1.55 -5.36
CA HIS A 79 10.18 2.90 -5.82
C HIS A 79 10.03 3.96 -4.72
N LEU A 80 9.09 3.79 -3.79
CA LEU A 80 8.96 4.70 -2.66
C LEU A 80 10.12 4.53 -1.67
N ALA A 81 10.51 3.30 -1.35
CA ALA A 81 11.66 3.05 -0.48
C ALA A 81 12.95 3.65 -1.04
N GLN A 82 13.14 3.64 -2.36
CA GLN A 82 14.27 4.31 -3.01
C GLN A 82 14.24 5.85 -2.81
N LYS A 83 13.05 6.46 -2.80
CA LYS A 83 12.87 7.92 -2.63
C LYS A 83 12.86 8.35 -1.16
N HIS A 84 12.53 7.44 -0.25
CA HIS A 84 12.38 7.65 1.18
C HIS A 84 13.11 6.52 1.95
N PRO A 85 14.46 6.55 2.00
CA PRO A 85 15.25 5.51 2.65
C PRO A 85 15.13 5.51 4.17
#